data_AF-A0A6C0E9S8-F1
#
_entry.id   AF-A0A6C0E9S8-F1
#
_cell.length_a   1.000
_cell.length_b   1.000
_cell.length_c   1.000
_cell.angle_alpha   90.00
_cell.angle_beta   90.00
_cell.angle_gamma   90.00
#
_symmetry.space_group_name_H-M   'P 1'
#
loop_
_entity.id
_entity.type
_entity.pdbx_description
1 polymer ?
#
loop_
_entity_poly.entity_id
_entity_poly.type
_entity_poly.pdbx_seq_one_letter_code
_entity_poly.pdbx_strand_id
1 'polypeptide(L)'
;MFSNYFQNSEKIDSAYPIIKETIPLSSRGYHTNNKYPEFPPLMSDGRSIVASWQPEATTNADLIQNNNIKSNWEYRRYLINNAKEIREYNFRESCNDVGYYKRPYDLPSIQSNIVDGFLTNPYNYTGVLDNTKPFGYSSSDLKEIYLSREQLEARKFSPSITQYDLLTSSQK
;
A
#
# COMPACT_ATOMS: atom_id res chain seq x y z
N MET A 1 -9.62 22.64 41.18
CA MET A 1 -9.68 21.17 40.97
C MET A 1 -9.26 20.92 39.53
N PHE A 2 -8.03 20.51 39.29
CA PHE A 2 -7.54 20.21 37.94
C PHE A 2 -7.62 18.70 37.73
N SER A 3 -8.41 18.25 36.75
CA SER A 3 -8.51 16.83 36.42
C SER A 3 -7.29 16.41 35.61
N ASN A 4 -6.57 15.41 36.11
CA ASN A 4 -5.52 14.72 35.37
C ASN A 4 -6.18 13.74 34.39
N TYR A 5 -6.46 14.20 33.17
CA TYR A 5 -6.68 13.27 32.07
C TYR A 5 -5.32 12.73 31.63
N PHE A 6 -5.00 11.50 32.05
CA PHE A 6 -3.92 10.73 31.45
C PHE A 6 -4.28 10.47 29.99
N GLN A 7 -3.58 11.14 29.07
CA GLN A 7 -3.55 10.71 27.67
C GLN A 7 -2.86 9.35 27.62
N ASN A 8 -3.62 8.29 27.41
CA ASN A 8 -3.07 7.00 26.99
C ASN A 8 -2.59 7.16 25.55
N SER A 9 -1.38 7.70 25.37
CA SER A 9 -0.71 7.70 24.07
C SER A 9 -0.34 6.26 23.74
N GLU A 10 -0.99 5.67 22.75
CA GLU A 10 -0.55 4.37 22.24
C GLU A 10 0.80 4.51 21.54
N LYS A 11 1.65 3.49 21.70
CA LYS A 11 2.98 3.45 21.09
C LYS A 11 2.82 3.16 19.59
N ILE A 12 3.68 3.75 18.75
CA ILE A 12 3.71 3.54 17.28
C ILE A 12 3.70 2.05 16.91
N ASP A 13 4.28 1.20 17.75
CA ASP A 13 4.33 -0.25 17.58
C ASP A 13 2.94 -0.91 17.55
N SER A 14 1.90 -0.29 18.12
CA SER A 14 0.51 -0.79 18.04
C SER A 14 -0.16 -0.46 16.69
N ALA A 15 0.31 0.58 16.00
CA ALA A 15 -0.26 1.01 14.72
C ALA A 15 0.13 0.07 13.57
N TYR A 16 1.27 -0.62 13.69
CA TYR A 16 1.76 -1.57 12.70
C TYR A 16 2.21 -2.86 13.40
N PRO A 17 1.33 -3.86 13.56
CA PRO A 17 1.75 -5.14 14.11
C PRO A 17 2.82 -5.73 13.21
N ILE A 18 3.93 -6.19 13.81
CA ILE A 18 4.99 -6.92 13.09
C ILE A 18 4.37 -8.22 12.58
N ILE A 19 3.98 -8.24 11.31
CA ILE A 19 3.52 -9.44 10.63
C ILE A 19 4.76 -10.32 10.45
N LYS A 20 4.86 -11.40 11.23
CA LYS A 20 5.84 -12.44 10.95
C LYS A 20 5.38 -13.14 9.67
N GLU A 21 6.01 -12.82 8.55
CA GLU A 21 5.80 -13.57 7.31
C GLU A 21 6.08 -15.06 7.59
N THR A 22 5.11 -15.92 7.28
CA THR A 22 5.23 -17.39 7.39
C THR A 22 6.10 -17.98 6.27
N ILE A 23 6.46 -17.15 5.29
CA ILE A 23 7.33 -17.47 4.17
C ILE A 23 8.66 -16.73 4.37
N PRO A 24 9.81 -17.38 4.12
CA PRO A 24 11.10 -16.74 4.30
C PRO A 24 11.25 -15.55 3.34
N LEU A 25 11.79 -14.45 3.86
CA LEU A 25 12.15 -13.28 3.06
C LEU A 25 13.05 -13.70 1.91
N SER A 26 12.76 -13.22 0.70
CA SER A 26 13.63 -13.45 -0.46
C SER A 26 15.00 -12.83 -0.18
N SER A 27 16.06 -13.61 -0.42
CA SER A 27 17.46 -13.19 -0.19
C SER A 27 17.93 -12.06 -1.14
N ARG A 28 17.14 -11.71 -2.15
CA ARG A 28 17.52 -10.73 -3.17
C ARG A 28 16.77 -9.43 -2.94
N GLY A 29 17.52 -8.44 -2.43
CA GLY A 29 17.01 -7.12 -2.09
C GLY A 29 16.51 -6.32 -3.29
N TYR A 30 15.40 -5.62 -3.09
CA TYR A 30 14.77 -4.74 -4.07
C TYR A 30 15.53 -3.41 -4.14
N HIS A 31 15.82 -2.93 -5.35
CA HIS A 31 16.21 -1.53 -5.54
C HIS A 31 14.96 -0.65 -5.46
N THR A 32 15.08 0.54 -4.87
CA THR A 32 13.99 1.37 -4.35
C THR A 32 13.09 1.98 -5.43
N ASN A 33 11.79 2.09 -5.15
CA ASN A 33 10.81 2.84 -5.95
C ASN A 33 10.96 4.37 -5.80
N ASN A 34 10.84 5.11 -6.91
CA ASN A 34 11.06 6.56 -6.97
C ASN A 34 10.11 7.41 -6.09
N LYS A 35 8.97 6.86 -5.63
CA LYS A 35 8.01 7.54 -4.77
C LYS A 35 7.96 6.94 -3.36
N TYR A 36 8.14 5.63 -3.23
CA TYR A 36 8.06 4.92 -1.95
C TYR A 36 9.29 4.03 -1.76
N PRO A 37 10.27 4.40 -0.92
CA PRO A 37 11.54 3.68 -0.78
C PRO A 37 11.40 2.19 -0.44
N GLU A 38 10.33 1.82 0.29
CA GLU A 38 10.01 0.45 0.73
C GLU A 38 9.27 -0.40 -0.32
N PHE A 39 8.92 0.16 -1.49
CA PHE A 39 8.14 -0.54 -2.51
C PHE A 39 8.99 -0.92 -3.72
N PRO A 40 8.60 -1.97 -4.48
CA PRO A 40 9.26 -2.32 -5.72
C PRO A 40 9.10 -1.21 -6.79
N PRO A 41 10.09 -1.01 -7.67
CA PRO A 41 10.08 0.02 -8.71
C PRO A 41 8.88 -0.06 -9.63
N LEU A 42 8.27 1.11 -9.85
CA LEU A 42 7.10 1.29 -10.72
C LEU A 42 7.59 1.43 -12.17
N MET A 43 7.55 0.35 -12.95
CA MET A 43 7.80 0.38 -14.40
C MET A 43 6.52 0.64 -15.20
N SER A 44 6.63 1.34 -16.33
CA SER A 44 5.50 1.78 -17.17
C SER A 44 4.77 0.65 -17.91
N ASP A 45 5.40 -0.51 -18.06
CA ASP A 45 4.83 -1.68 -18.75
C ASP A 45 4.24 -2.72 -17.79
N GLY A 46 4.17 -2.41 -16.48
CA GLY A 46 3.65 -3.30 -15.46
C GLY A 46 4.52 -4.53 -15.19
N ARG A 47 5.73 -4.61 -15.78
CA ARG A 47 6.68 -5.67 -15.45
C ARG A 47 7.29 -5.36 -14.10
N SER A 48 7.12 -6.31 -13.18
CA SER A 48 7.82 -6.32 -11.92
C SER A 48 9.30 -6.61 -12.19
N ILE A 49 10.24 -5.80 -11.69
CA ILE A 49 11.68 -6.05 -11.87
C ILE A 49 12.22 -7.30 -11.13
N VAL A 50 11.34 -8.19 -10.66
CA VAL A 50 11.74 -9.38 -9.89
C VAL A 50 12.18 -10.56 -10.72
N ALA A 51 12.14 -10.49 -12.06
CA ALA A 51 12.70 -11.55 -12.89
C ALA A 51 14.16 -11.77 -12.49
N SER A 52 14.39 -12.87 -11.76
CA SER A 52 15.73 -13.15 -11.25
C SER A 52 16.64 -13.37 -12.45
N TRP A 53 17.71 -12.59 -12.58
CA TRP A 53 18.64 -12.70 -13.71
C TRP A 53 19.41 -14.04 -13.73
N GLN A 54 19.22 -14.89 -12.72
CA GLN A 54 19.93 -16.16 -12.66
C GLN A 54 19.37 -17.13 -13.71
N PRO A 55 20.20 -17.66 -14.60
CA PRO A 55 19.75 -18.64 -15.56
C PRO A 55 19.39 -19.96 -14.85
N GLU A 56 18.32 -20.63 -15.31
CA GLU A 56 17.87 -21.91 -14.73
C GLU A 56 18.96 -22.99 -14.74
N ALA A 57 19.91 -22.91 -15.67
CA ALA A 57 21.07 -23.81 -15.73
C ALA A 57 21.94 -23.72 -14.45
N THR A 58 22.12 -22.53 -13.88
CA THR A 58 22.84 -22.33 -12.63
C THR A 58 22.06 -22.92 -11.46
N THR A 59 20.75 -22.66 -11.40
CA THR A 59 19.87 -23.23 -10.37
C THR A 59 19.85 -24.76 -10.39
N ASN A 60 19.87 -25.36 -11.59
CA ASN A 60 19.96 -26.81 -11.74
C ASN A 60 21.33 -27.36 -11.32
N ALA A 61 22.42 -26.65 -11.62
CA ALA A 61 23.75 -27.03 -11.15
C ALA A 61 23.84 -27.01 -9.62
N ASP A 62 23.28 -25.98 -8.99
CA ASP A 62 23.20 -25.87 -7.53
C ASP A 62 22.34 -26.99 -6.94
N LEU A 63 21.22 -27.34 -7.57
CA LEU A 63 20.36 -28.46 -7.16
C LEU A 63 21.12 -29.78 -7.17
N ILE A 64 21.89 -30.04 -8.24
CA ILE A 64 22.72 -31.25 -8.38
C ILE A 64 23.78 -31.30 -7.29
N GLN A 65 24.46 -30.17 -7.05
CA GLN A 65 25.50 -30.04 -6.03
C GLN A 65 24.94 -30.22 -4.60
N ASN A 66 23.86 -29.52 -4.26
CA ASN A 66 23.24 -29.53 -2.94
C ASN A 66 22.67 -30.91 -2.56
N ASN A 67 22.12 -31.63 -3.54
CA ASN A 67 21.55 -32.96 -3.34
C ASN A 67 22.57 -34.09 -3.57
N ASN A 68 23.84 -33.77 -3.82
CA ASN A 68 24.92 -34.72 -4.08
C ASN A 68 24.56 -35.75 -5.18
N ILE A 69 23.90 -35.30 -6.25
CA ILE A 69 23.47 -36.16 -7.35
C ILE A 69 24.68 -36.45 -8.25
N LYS A 70 25.06 -37.72 -8.39
CA LYS A 70 26.29 -38.12 -9.12
C LYS A 70 26.00 -38.75 -10.47
N SER A 71 24.80 -39.30 -10.65
CA SER A 71 24.43 -40.02 -11.87
C SER A 71 23.12 -39.53 -12.49
N ASN A 72 23.01 -39.72 -13.81
CA ASN A 72 21.78 -39.41 -14.56
C ASN A 72 20.56 -40.21 -14.07
N TRP A 73 20.78 -41.38 -13.48
CA TRP A 73 19.70 -42.12 -12.84
C TRP A 73 19.24 -41.39 -11.58
N GLU A 74 20.13 -41.12 -10.63
CA GLU A 74 19.78 -40.40 -9.39
C GLU A 74 19.08 -39.06 -9.67
N TYR A 75 19.51 -38.35 -10.72
CA TYR A 75 18.83 -37.12 -11.15
C TYR A 75 17.36 -37.36 -11.53
N ARG A 76 17.10 -38.35 -12.41
CA ARG A 76 15.72 -38.71 -12.79
C ARG A 76 14.90 -39.19 -11.59
N ARG A 77 15.51 -39.96 -10.67
CA ARG A 77 14.86 -40.40 -9.42
C ARG A 77 14.44 -39.21 -8.58
N TYR A 78 15.35 -38.27 -8.39
CA TYR A 78 15.12 -37.06 -7.61
C TYR A 78 13.99 -36.23 -8.21
N LEU A 79 14.00 -36.01 -9.52
CA LEU A 79 12.94 -35.28 -10.20
C LEU A 79 11.58 -35.96 -10.06
N ILE A 80 11.51 -37.30 -10.15
CA ILE A 80 10.26 -38.04 -10.00
C ILE A 80 9.73 -37.92 -8.57
N ASN A 81 10.59 -38.15 -7.57
CA ASN A 81 10.20 -38.13 -6.17
C ASN A 81 9.77 -36.73 -5.71
N ASN A 82 10.43 -35.68 -6.20
CA ASN A 82 10.18 -34.29 -5.81
C ASN A 82 9.35 -33.51 -6.87
N ALA A 83 8.75 -34.20 -7.84
CA ALA A 83 8.07 -33.57 -8.98
C ALA A 83 6.98 -32.56 -8.58
N LYS A 84 6.28 -32.84 -7.48
CA LYS A 84 5.20 -31.97 -6.98
C LYS A 84 5.77 -30.68 -6.40
N GLU A 85 6.81 -30.79 -5.59
CA GLU A 85 7.47 -29.65 -4.93
C GLU A 85 8.17 -28.75 -5.94
N ILE A 86 8.91 -29.32 -6.89
CA ILE A 86 9.58 -28.58 -7.96
C ILE A 86 8.56 -27.80 -8.78
N ARG A 87 7.43 -28.42 -9.12
CA ARG A 87 6.38 -27.75 -9.89
C ARG A 87 5.75 -26.60 -9.12
N GLU A 88 5.46 -26.79 -7.83
CA GLU A 88 4.91 -25.74 -6.98
C GLU A 88 5.88 -24.57 -6.81
N TYR A 89 7.16 -24.86 -6.58
CA TYR A 89 8.22 -23.87 -6.49
C TYR A 89 8.33 -23.06 -7.78
N ASN A 90 8.51 -23.73 -8.93
CA ASN A 90 8.63 -23.06 -10.23
C ASN A 90 7.39 -22.22 -10.55
N PHE A 91 6.20 -22.71 -10.21
CA PHE A 91 4.95 -21.97 -10.38
C PHE A 91 4.93 -20.70 -9.51
N ARG A 92 5.35 -20.79 -8.25
CA ARG A 92 5.41 -19.65 -7.33
C ARG A 92 6.41 -18.59 -7.80
N GLU A 93 7.59 -19.00 -8.24
CA GLU A 93 8.61 -18.10 -8.80
C GLU A 93 8.09 -17.41 -10.07
N SER A 94 7.48 -18.18 -10.98
CA SER A 94 6.89 -17.63 -12.20
C SER A 94 5.75 -16.65 -11.90
N CYS A 95 4.92 -16.94 -10.89
CA CYS A 95 3.86 -16.04 -10.43
C CYS A 95 4.44 -14.74 -9.84
N ASN A 96 5.53 -14.82 -9.09
CA ASN A 96 6.22 -13.65 -8.54
C ASN A 96 6.76 -12.74 -9.66
N ASP A 97 7.41 -13.32 -10.66
CA ASP A 97 7.97 -12.60 -11.82
C ASP A 97 6.91 -11.81 -12.59
N VAL A 98 5.71 -12.37 -12.74
CA VAL A 98 4.58 -11.71 -13.43
C VAL A 98 3.69 -10.88 -12.51
N GLY A 99 4.03 -10.75 -11.21
CA GLY A 99 3.25 -10.00 -10.23
C GLY A 99 1.94 -10.69 -9.79
N TYR A 100 1.74 -11.96 -10.11
CA TYR A 100 0.58 -12.78 -9.75
C TYR A 100 0.74 -13.48 -8.39
N TYR A 101 1.10 -12.72 -7.34
CA TYR A 101 1.36 -13.29 -6.01
C TYR A 101 0.08 -13.51 -5.16
N LYS A 102 -1.06 -12.92 -5.54
CA LYS A 102 -2.38 -13.16 -4.93
C LYS A 102 -3.35 -13.70 -5.96
N ARG A 103 -4.00 -14.83 -5.67
CA ARG A 103 -5.08 -15.33 -6.53
C ARG A 103 -6.32 -14.47 -6.30
N PRO A 104 -7.12 -14.16 -7.33
CA PRO A 104 -8.38 -13.42 -7.18
C PRO A 104 -9.36 -14.05 -6.18
N TYR A 105 -9.27 -15.37 -5.95
CA TYR A 105 -10.05 -16.10 -4.94
C TYR A 105 -9.61 -15.83 -3.49
N ASP A 106 -8.35 -15.42 -3.26
CA ASP A 106 -7.86 -15.04 -1.95
C ASP A 106 -8.38 -13.64 -1.53
N LEU A 107 -9.07 -12.93 -2.44
CA LEU A 107 -9.88 -11.78 -2.08
C LEU A 107 -11.26 -12.26 -1.60
N PRO A 108 -11.80 -11.70 -0.51
CA PRO A 108 -13.17 -11.99 -0.11
C PRO A 108 -14.12 -11.75 -1.29
N SER A 109 -14.97 -12.73 -1.56
CA SER A 109 -16.04 -12.61 -2.56
C SER A 109 -16.84 -11.32 -2.31
N ILE A 110 -17.22 -10.60 -3.38
CA ILE A 110 -18.11 -9.42 -3.28
C ILE A 110 -19.41 -9.76 -2.53
N GLN A 111 -19.79 -11.03 -2.47
CA GLN A 111 -20.98 -11.54 -1.79
C GLN A 111 -20.73 -12.02 -0.35
N SER A 112 -19.48 -12.03 0.14
CA SER A 112 -19.17 -12.58 1.46
C SER A 112 -19.57 -11.67 2.62
N ASN A 113 -19.89 -10.39 2.36
CA ASN A 113 -20.08 -9.34 3.39
C ASN A 113 -18.92 -9.22 4.40
N ILE A 114 -17.79 -9.86 4.14
CA ILE A 114 -16.58 -9.80 4.96
C ILE A 114 -15.64 -8.85 4.24
N VAL A 115 -15.56 -7.62 4.74
CA VAL A 115 -14.53 -6.66 4.32
C VAL A 115 -13.30 -6.94 5.18
N ASP A 116 -12.30 -7.58 4.60
CA ASP A 116 -10.98 -7.69 5.21
C ASP A 116 -9.90 -7.29 4.19
N GLY A 117 -9.01 -6.39 4.62
CA GLY A 117 -8.07 -5.67 3.76
C GLY A 117 -8.54 -4.26 3.38
N PHE A 118 -7.89 -3.27 4.00
CA PHE A 118 -7.93 -1.82 3.73
C PHE A 118 -9.16 -1.31 2.97
N LEU A 119 -10.18 -0.88 3.71
CA LEU A 119 -11.20 0.02 3.20
C LEU A 119 -10.54 1.26 2.60
N THR A 120 -10.46 1.31 1.27
CA THR A 120 -10.18 2.54 0.51
C THR A 120 -11.41 3.43 0.54
N ASN A 121 -11.93 3.75 1.73
CA ASN A 121 -12.96 4.76 1.83
C ASN A 121 -12.33 6.09 1.40
N PRO A 122 -12.99 6.86 0.52
CA PRO A 122 -12.48 8.16 0.12
C PRO A 122 -12.24 9.01 1.35
N TYR A 123 -11.15 9.79 1.33
CA TYR A 123 -10.84 10.68 2.44
C TYR A 123 -11.95 11.72 2.59
N ASN A 124 -12.59 11.72 3.76
CA ASN A 124 -13.65 12.66 4.10
C ASN A 124 -13.05 13.87 4.82
N TYR A 125 -13.24 15.05 4.25
CA TYR A 125 -12.86 16.32 4.87
C TYR A 125 -13.90 16.70 5.93
N THR A 126 -13.44 17.25 7.06
CA THR A 126 -14.35 17.62 8.17
C THR A 126 -15.22 18.84 7.84
N GLY A 127 -14.80 19.67 6.88
CA GLY A 127 -15.55 20.85 6.45
C GLY A 127 -14.84 21.61 5.33
N VAL A 128 -15.45 22.70 4.85
CA VAL A 128 -14.94 23.49 3.70
C VAL A 128 -13.56 24.11 3.99
N LEU A 129 -13.26 24.40 5.26
CA LEU A 129 -11.98 24.99 5.68
C LEU A 129 -10.92 23.95 6.04
N ASP A 130 -11.22 22.67 5.89
CA ASP A 130 -10.26 21.59 6.16
C ASP A 130 -9.24 21.49 5.02
N ASN A 131 -7.97 21.76 5.35
CA ASN A 131 -6.84 21.74 4.41
C ASN A 131 -5.94 20.50 4.59
N THR A 132 -6.42 19.48 5.30
CA THR A 132 -5.67 18.23 5.49
C THR A 132 -5.45 17.51 4.16
N LYS A 133 -4.24 16.99 3.93
CA LYS A 133 -3.89 16.31 2.69
C LYS A 133 -3.71 14.83 2.96
N PRO A 134 -4.65 13.96 2.55
CA PRO A 134 -4.49 12.52 2.72
C PRO A 134 -3.34 11.98 1.88
N PHE A 135 -2.93 10.76 2.19
CA PHE A 135 -1.95 10.04 1.41
C PHE A 135 -2.39 9.92 -0.05
N GLY A 136 -1.49 10.27 -0.99
CA GLY A 136 -1.79 10.28 -2.42
C GLY A 136 -2.57 11.51 -2.92
N TYR A 137 -2.78 12.53 -2.08
CA TYR A 137 -3.40 13.79 -2.51
C TYR A 137 -2.68 14.39 -3.72
N SER A 138 -3.44 14.63 -4.78
CA SER A 138 -2.98 15.32 -5.99
C SER A 138 -3.64 16.69 -6.09
N SER A 139 -2.84 17.71 -6.37
CA SER A 139 -3.26 19.09 -6.61
C SER A 139 -3.09 19.45 -8.08
N SER A 140 -4.03 20.24 -8.61
CA SER A 140 -3.93 20.87 -9.93
C SER A 140 -4.35 22.33 -9.83
N ASP A 141 -3.85 23.18 -10.73
CA ASP A 141 -4.14 24.62 -10.70
C ASP A 141 -5.65 24.91 -10.70
N LEU A 142 -6.40 24.18 -11.52
CA LEU A 142 -7.87 24.26 -11.59
C LEU A 142 -8.54 23.85 -10.27
N LYS A 143 -8.03 22.80 -9.62
CA LYS A 143 -8.56 22.31 -8.34
C LYS A 143 -8.31 23.31 -7.22
N GLU A 144 -7.11 23.88 -7.14
CA GLU A 144 -6.77 24.87 -6.13
C GLU A 144 -7.57 26.18 -6.32
N ILE A 145 -7.78 26.63 -7.56
CA ILE A 145 -8.65 27.78 -7.87
C ILE A 145 -10.10 27.51 -7.46
N TYR A 146 -10.61 26.30 -7.72
CA TYR A 146 -11.98 25.95 -7.32
C TYR A 146 -12.14 25.91 -5.80
N LEU A 147 -11.28 25.18 -5.09
CA LEU A 147 -11.36 25.03 -3.64
C LEU A 147 -11.21 26.37 -2.90
N SER A 148 -10.29 27.23 -3.36
CA SER A 148 -10.11 28.57 -2.77
C SER A 148 -11.33 29.48 -2.95
N ARG A 149 -12.03 29.39 -4.09
CA ARG A 149 -13.30 30.09 -4.30
C ARG A 149 -14.38 29.60 -3.34
N GLU A 150 -14.57 28.30 -3.21
CA GLU A 150 -15.55 27.72 -2.28
C GLU A 150 -15.27 28.12 -0.83
N GLN A 151 -13.99 28.14 -0.43
CA GLN A 151 -13.57 28.61 0.89
C GLN A 151 -13.89 30.10 1.13
N LEU A 152 -13.75 30.93 0.10
CA LEU A 152 -14.08 32.36 0.17
C LEU A 152 -15.61 32.56 0.26
N GLU A 153 -16.37 31.86 -0.57
CA GLU A 153 -17.84 31.88 -0.56
C GLU A 153 -18.40 31.44 0.80
N ALA A 154 -17.86 30.38 1.39
CA ALA A 154 -18.28 29.89 2.71
C ALA A 154 -18.01 30.90 3.85
N ARG A 155 -17.12 31.88 3.65
CA ARG A 155 -16.85 32.96 4.61
C ARG A 155 -17.69 34.20 4.38
N LYS A 156 -18.50 34.25 3.31
CA LYS A 156 -19.40 35.38 3.09
C LYS A 156 -20.45 35.38 4.19
N PHE A 157 -20.43 36.43 5.00
CA PHE A 157 -21.52 36.76 5.90
C PHE A 157 -22.07 38.13 5.50
N SER A 158 -23.39 38.28 5.55
CA SER A 158 -24.04 39.57 5.39
C SER A 158 -24.28 40.15 6.78
N PRO A 159 -23.63 41.27 7.16
CA PRO A 159 -23.90 41.88 8.45
C PRO A 159 -25.35 42.40 8.47
N SER A 160 -26.14 41.95 9.45
CA SER A 160 -27.44 42.57 9.74
C SER A 160 -27.22 43.78 10.64
N ILE A 161 -27.41 44.98 10.12
CA ILE A 161 -27.34 46.19 10.92
C ILE A 161 -28.71 46.41 11.55
N THR A 162 -28.79 46.44 12.88
CA THR A 162 -30.05 46.77 13.55
C THR A 162 -30.28 48.29 13.52
N GLN A 163 -31.54 48.72 13.61
CA GLN A 163 -31.87 50.15 13.65
C GLN A 163 -31.20 50.86 14.84
N TYR A 164 -31.00 50.15 15.96
CA TYR A 164 -30.24 50.65 17.10
C TYR A 164 -28.77 50.93 16.74
N ASP A 165 -28.09 50.02 16.04
CA ASP A 165 -26.69 50.19 15.62
C ASP A 165 -26.53 51.36 14.61
N LEU A 166 -27.53 51.58 13.75
CA LEU A 166 -27.57 52.73 12.84
C LEU A 166 -27.68 54.05 13.58
N LEU A 167 -28.58 54.14 14.56
CA LEU A 167 -28.78 55.37 15.33
C LEU A 167 -27.56 55.69 16.21
N THR A 168 -26.89 54.66 16.73
CA THR A 168 -25.70 54.80 17.59
C THR A 168 -24.46 55.24 16.80
N SER A 169 -24.31 54.78 15.56
CA SER A 169 -23.19 55.20 14.69
C SER A 169 -23.32 56.62 14.14
N SER A 170 -24.54 57.18 14.12
CA SER A 170 -24.83 58.56 13.65
C SER A 170 -24.57 59.66 14.70
N GLN A 171 -24.35 59.31 15.97
CA GLN A 171 -24.13 60.28 17.07
C GLN A 171 -22.66 60.57 17.41
N LYS A 172 -21.71 60.19 16.54
CA LYS A 172 -20.31 60.63 16.61
C LYS A 172 -20.02 61.64 15.50
#